data_AF-A0A7S2YS94-F1
#
_entry.id   AF-A0A7S2YS94-F1
#
_cell.length_a   1.000
_cell.length_b   1.000
_cell.length_c   1.000
_cell.angle_alpha   90.00
_cell.angle_beta   90.00
_cell.angle_gamma   90.00
#
_symmetry.space_group_name_H-M   'P 1'
#
loop_
_entity.id
_entity.type
_entity.pdbx_description
1 polymer ?
#
loop_
_entity_poly.entity_id
_entity_poly.type
_entity_poly.pdbx_seq_one_letter_code
_entity_poly.pdbx_strand_id
1 'polypeptide(L)'
;MKFNICFLFLAQAIAFSPSNPSFLRRSQLQATVAPPTGSYDASAAAPTVAAVPKVAQRWRKSTKQVATLGPASSSTEMLEKLFLAGADVFRLNFSHGAQEQKLDLLNKIREVEEKYSHPIAILGDLQGPKLRVGEFSNSDGEILERGQNFRLDLDNAKGDKNRVMLPHPEIIEASEIGHNLLVDDGKVRLVVSGKGEGYLDCTVEIP
;
A
#
# COMPACT_ATOMS: atom_id res chain seq x y z
N MET A 1 -23.20 23.03 -11.26
CA MET A 1 -22.00 22.71 -10.46
C MET A 1 -21.67 21.25 -10.73
N LYS A 2 -20.56 20.97 -11.43
CA LYS A 2 -20.16 19.63 -11.88
C LYS A 2 -19.33 18.96 -10.78
N PHE A 3 -19.77 17.79 -10.30
CA PHE A 3 -19.00 16.95 -9.39
C PHE A 3 -17.93 16.21 -10.20
N ASN A 4 -16.66 16.46 -9.88
CA ASN A 4 -15.54 15.64 -10.32
C ASN A 4 -15.49 14.40 -9.44
N ILE A 5 -15.88 13.25 -9.97
CA ILE A 5 -15.62 11.95 -9.34
C ILE A 5 -14.15 11.62 -9.58
N CYS A 6 -13.33 12.01 -8.61
CA CYS A 6 -11.95 11.55 -8.46
C CYS A 6 -12.03 10.27 -7.62
N PHE A 7 -11.89 9.09 -8.25
CA PHE A 7 -11.78 7.83 -7.52
C PHE A 7 -10.42 7.74 -6.82
N LEU A 8 -10.31 8.45 -5.69
CA LEU A 8 -9.31 8.22 -4.68
C LEU A 8 -9.98 7.34 -3.62
N PHE A 9 -9.84 6.01 -3.72
CA PHE A 9 -10.30 5.12 -2.66
C PHE A 9 -9.45 5.38 -1.42
N LEU A 10 -10.09 6.05 -0.47
CA LEU A 10 -9.62 6.31 0.88
C LEU A 10 -9.28 4.98 1.55
N ALA A 11 -8.08 4.87 2.11
CA ALA A 11 -7.70 3.79 3.00
C ALA A 11 -8.76 3.63 4.10
N GLN A 12 -9.35 2.44 4.21
CA GLN A 12 -10.06 2.06 5.43
C GLN A 12 -9.03 1.98 6.55
N ALA A 13 -9.06 3.00 7.40
CA ALA A 13 -8.52 2.92 8.73
C ALA A 13 -9.21 1.74 9.43
N ILE A 14 -8.43 0.74 9.85
CA ILE A 14 -8.88 -0.19 10.89
C ILE A 14 -8.99 0.63 12.16
N ALA A 15 -10.18 1.16 12.39
CA ALA A 15 -10.59 1.68 13.67
C ALA A 15 -10.60 0.50 14.65
N PHE A 16 -9.81 0.65 15.70
CA PHE A 16 -9.84 -0.18 16.89
C PHE A 16 -11.26 -0.11 17.49
N SER A 17 -12.05 -1.18 17.38
CA SER A 17 -13.35 -1.27 18.04
C SER A 17 -13.15 -1.50 19.54
N PRO A 18 -13.66 -0.64 20.43
CA PRO A 18 -13.62 -0.84 21.88
C PRO A 18 -14.81 -1.71 22.28
N SER A 19 -14.73 -3.01 21.98
CA SER A 19 -15.79 -3.96 22.34
C SER A 19 -15.20 -5.29 22.81
N ASN A 20 -14.39 -5.26 23.88
CA ASN A 20 -14.24 -6.41 24.76
C ASN A 20 -14.00 -5.94 26.21
N PRO A 21 -15.04 -5.92 27.08
CA PRO A 21 -14.96 -5.40 28.43
C PRO A 21 -14.47 -6.47 29.42
N SER A 22 -13.31 -7.08 29.14
CA SER A 22 -12.73 -8.11 30.02
C SER A 22 -11.32 -7.81 30.54
N PHE A 23 -10.71 -6.69 30.14
CA PHE A 23 -9.33 -6.38 30.52
C PHE A 23 -9.17 -5.51 31.78
N LEU A 24 -10.24 -5.22 32.52
CA LEU A 24 -10.18 -4.45 33.77
C LEU A 24 -10.96 -5.11 34.90
N ARG A 25 -10.51 -6.28 35.37
CA ARG A 25 -10.70 -6.70 36.77
C ARG A 25 -9.65 -7.73 37.17
N ARG A 26 -8.72 -7.29 38.04
CA ARG A 26 -8.30 -8.02 39.26
C ARG A 26 -7.35 -7.15 40.07
N SER A 27 -7.92 -6.17 40.76
CA SER A 27 -7.43 -5.80 42.08
C SER A 27 -7.87 -6.90 43.06
N GLN A 28 -6.95 -7.29 43.95
CA GLN A 28 -7.11 -8.23 45.07
C GLN A 28 -7.00 -9.73 44.74
N LEU A 29 -5.76 -10.21 44.73
CA LEU A 29 -5.37 -11.42 45.46
C LEU A 29 -4.00 -11.11 46.09
N GLN A 30 -3.98 -10.98 47.41
CA GLN A 30 -2.75 -10.97 48.20
C GLN A 30 -2.04 -12.30 48.01
N ALA A 31 -0.81 -12.25 47.51
CA ALA A 31 0.18 -13.29 47.74
C ALA A 31 1.39 -12.61 48.38
N THR A 32 1.47 -12.71 49.70
CA THR A 32 2.69 -12.41 50.45
C THR A 32 3.75 -13.42 50.04
N VAL A 33 4.70 -12.99 49.21
CA VAL A 33 5.96 -13.72 49.01
C VAL A 33 7.04 -12.89 49.69
N ALA A 34 7.59 -13.43 50.77
CA ALA A 34 8.72 -12.84 51.47
C ALA A 34 9.91 -12.66 50.52
N PRO A 35 10.75 -11.62 50.70
CA PRO A 35 11.94 -11.45 49.88
C PRO A 35 12.89 -12.65 50.09
N PRO A 36 13.52 -13.19 49.03
CA PRO A 36 14.52 -14.23 49.20
C PRO A 36 15.74 -13.64 49.92
N THR A 37 15.96 -14.08 51.15
CA THR A 37 17.22 -13.94 51.86
C THR A 37 18.24 -14.86 51.20
N GLY A 38 18.91 -14.35 50.17
CA GLY A 38 20.01 -15.03 49.50
C GLY A 38 20.97 -13.99 48.93
N SER A 39 22.22 -14.03 49.36
CA SER A 39 23.32 -13.29 48.74
C SER A 39 23.57 -13.85 47.36
N TYR A 40 23.15 -13.14 46.31
CA TYR A 40 23.52 -13.47 44.94
C TYR A 40 24.82 -12.77 44.61
N ASP A 41 25.87 -13.58 44.43
CA ASP A 41 27.21 -13.16 44.08
C ASP A 41 27.22 -12.30 42.81
N ALA A 42 27.85 -11.13 42.91
CA ALA A 42 28.04 -10.18 41.83
C ALA A 42 29.11 -10.66 40.85
N SER A 43 28.82 -11.67 40.02
CA SER A 43 29.70 -11.99 38.88
C SER A 43 28.97 -12.62 37.69
N ALA A 44 27.94 -11.95 37.18
CA ALA A 44 27.46 -12.17 35.82
C ALA A 44 27.66 -10.87 35.04
N ALA A 45 28.62 -10.87 34.13
CA ALA A 45 28.88 -9.75 33.24
C ALA A 45 27.61 -9.45 32.43
N ALA A 46 27.11 -8.22 32.55
CA ALA A 46 26.00 -7.73 31.74
C ALA A 46 26.37 -7.85 30.25
N PRO A 47 25.47 -8.32 29.37
CA PRO A 47 25.74 -8.30 27.94
C PRO A 47 26.00 -6.86 27.52
N THR A 48 27.18 -6.61 26.96
CA THR A 48 27.62 -5.31 26.48
C THR A 48 26.70 -4.87 25.35
N VAL A 49 25.67 -4.10 25.68
CA VAL A 49 24.81 -3.45 24.69
C VAL A 49 25.72 -2.51 23.91
N ALA A 50 25.89 -2.76 22.61
CA ALA A 50 26.63 -1.88 21.73
C ALA A 50 26.14 -0.44 21.95
N ALA A 51 27.07 0.48 22.17
CA ALA A 51 26.76 1.88 22.46
C ALA A 51 25.77 2.40 21.41
N VAL A 52 24.53 2.68 21.86
CA VAL A 52 23.47 3.24 21.02
C VAL A 52 24.02 4.56 20.46
N PRO A 53 24.27 4.68 19.15
CA PRO A 53 24.70 5.95 18.58
C PRO A 53 23.58 6.96 18.86
N LYS A 54 23.90 8.25 18.86
CA LYS A 54 23.06 9.38 19.29
C LYS A 54 21.66 9.44 18.62
N VAL A 55 20.75 8.50 18.92
CA VAL A 55 19.40 8.32 18.35
C VAL A 55 18.34 9.02 19.21
N ALA A 56 18.74 9.68 20.31
CA ALA A 56 17.87 10.43 21.21
C ALA A 56 17.05 11.56 20.53
N GLN A 57 17.38 11.95 19.29
CA GLN A 57 16.64 12.95 18.51
C GLN A 57 15.59 12.33 17.57
N ARG A 58 15.58 11.01 17.37
CA ARG A 58 14.61 10.36 16.45
C ARG A 58 13.17 10.44 16.96
N TRP A 59 12.95 10.38 18.27
CA TRP A 59 11.63 10.60 18.86
C TRP A 59 11.15 12.06 18.76
N ARG A 60 12.08 13.00 18.55
CA ARG A 60 11.80 14.44 18.51
C ARG A 60 11.41 14.95 17.14
N LYS A 61 11.57 14.15 16.08
CA LYS A 61 11.19 14.59 14.74
C LYS A 61 9.67 14.51 14.57
N SER A 62 9.07 15.66 14.25
CA SER A 62 7.64 15.76 13.96
C SER A 62 7.29 14.98 12.69
N THR A 63 8.12 15.08 11.65
CA THR A 63 7.92 14.40 10.36
C THR A 63 8.52 13.00 10.38
N LYS A 64 7.70 11.99 10.08
CA LYS A 64 8.13 10.59 9.94
C LYS A 64 8.54 10.29 8.50
N GLN A 65 9.56 9.45 8.34
CA GLN A 65 10.13 9.09 7.05
C GLN A 65 9.70 7.66 6.67
N VAL A 66 9.10 7.53 5.50
CA VAL A 66 8.68 6.24 4.94
C VAL A 66 9.67 5.82 3.86
N ALA A 67 10.25 4.62 3.99
CA ALA A 67 11.12 4.03 2.99
C ALA A 67 10.43 2.84 2.32
N THR A 68 10.28 2.90 1.00
CA THR A 68 9.74 1.78 0.20
C THR A 68 10.82 0.73 0.00
N LEU A 69 10.54 -0.51 0.37
CA LEU A 69 11.49 -1.61 0.22
C LEU A 69 11.32 -2.30 -1.12
N GLY A 70 12.44 -2.62 -1.76
CA GLY A 70 12.51 -3.38 -3.00
C GLY A 70 13.72 -4.32 -3.03
N PRO A 71 14.02 -4.93 -4.19
CA PRO A 71 15.11 -5.90 -4.31
C PRO A 71 16.47 -5.36 -3.88
N ALA A 72 16.74 -4.07 -4.12
CA ALA A 72 18.00 -3.41 -3.74
C ALA A 72 18.12 -3.13 -2.22
N SER A 73 17.03 -3.27 -1.46
CA SER A 73 16.96 -2.89 -0.04
C SER A 73 16.41 -4.02 0.84
N SER A 74 16.61 -5.27 0.44
CA SER A 74 16.05 -6.47 1.10
C SER A 74 17.03 -7.20 2.03
N SER A 75 18.30 -6.77 2.06
CA SER A 75 19.30 -7.33 2.98
C SER A 75 19.20 -6.68 4.36
N THR A 76 19.47 -7.46 5.41
CA THR A 76 19.45 -7.00 6.80
C THR A 76 20.39 -5.82 7.01
N GLU A 77 21.58 -5.86 6.41
CA GLU A 77 22.55 -4.74 6.46
C GLU A 77 22.01 -3.45 5.86
N MET A 78 21.26 -3.54 4.76
CA MET A 78 20.68 -2.35 4.12
C MET A 78 19.50 -1.82 4.94
N LEU A 79 18.66 -2.70 5.49
CA LEU A 79 17.58 -2.31 6.40
C LEU A 79 18.12 -1.59 7.64
N GLU A 80 19.21 -2.11 8.21
CA GLU A 80 19.91 -1.47 9.32
C GLU A 80 20.45 -0.09 8.94
N LYS A 81 21.10 0.03 7.76
CA LYS A 81 21.55 1.33 7.25
C LYS A 81 20.40 2.33 7.08
N LEU A 82 19.28 1.90 6.50
CA LEU A 82 18.09 2.73 6.30
C LEU A 82 17.47 3.15 7.64
N PHE A 83 17.41 2.23 8.61
CA PHE A 83 16.94 2.50 9.95
C PHE A 83 17.84 3.52 10.66
N LEU A 84 19.16 3.32 10.63
CA LEU A 84 20.14 4.24 11.23
C LEU A 84 20.16 5.62 10.54
N ALA A 85 19.90 5.66 9.23
CA ALA A 85 19.77 6.90 8.47
C ALA A 85 18.48 7.68 8.79
N GLY A 86 17.49 7.04 9.42
CA GLY A 86 16.29 7.71 9.95
C GLY A 86 14.95 7.18 9.46
N ALA A 87 14.88 6.12 8.66
CA ALA A 87 13.59 5.57 8.20
C ALA A 87 12.75 5.04 9.38
N ASP A 88 11.53 5.56 9.57
CA ASP A 88 10.60 5.14 10.66
C ASP A 88 9.59 4.09 10.24
N VAL A 89 9.20 4.15 8.97
CA VAL A 89 8.20 3.25 8.39
C VAL A 89 8.82 2.55 7.19
N PHE A 90 8.73 1.23 7.15
CA PHE A 90 9.05 0.47 5.95
C PHE A 90 7.77 0.11 5.19
N ARG A 91 7.67 0.59 3.94
CA ARG A 91 6.56 0.28 3.04
C ARG A 91 6.89 -0.98 2.24
N LEU A 92 6.03 -1.99 2.37
CA LEU A 92 6.04 -3.24 1.61
C LEU A 92 4.99 -3.14 0.51
N ASN A 93 5.42 -3.03 -0.74
CA ASN A 93 4.51 -3.03 -1.87
C ASN A 93 4.08 -4.48 -2.21
N PHE A 94 2.79 -4.76 -2.13
CA PHE A 94 2.25 -6.09 -2.43
C PHE A 94 2.02 -6.35 -3.92
N SER A 95 2.11 -5.35 -4.80
CA SER A 95 1.91 -5.51 -6.25
C SER A 95 2.99 -6.35 -6.94
N HIS A 96 4.13 -6.56 -6.29
CA HIS A 96 5.25 -7.34 -6.79
C HIS A 96 5.78 -8.30 -5.72
N GLY A 97 6.56 -9.30 -6.15
CA GLY A 97 7.25 -10.22 -5.25
C GLY A 97 6.35 -11.31 -4.65
N ALA A 98 6.96 -12.47 -4.37
CA ALA A 98 6.29 -13.59 -3.75
C ALA A 98 5.98 -13.31 -2.27
N GLN A 99 4.96 -13.98 -1.73
CA GLN A 99 4.59 -13.86 -0.31
C GLN A 99 5.74 -14.27 0.62
N GLU A 100 6.51 -15.30 0.24
CA GLU A 100 7.67 -15.77 0.98
C GLU A 100 8.75 -14.70 1.12
N GLN A 101 9.02 -13.94 0.05
CA GLN A 101 9.99 -12.84 0.08
C GLN A 101 9.55 -11.72 1.04
N LYS A 102 8.25 -11.47 1.15
CA LYS A 102 7.68 -10.47 2.06
C LYS A 102 7.78 -10.92 3.51
N LEU A 103 7.60 -12.22 3.78
CA LEU A 103 7.77 -12.81 5.11
C LEU A 103 9.24 -12.76 5.57
N ASP A 104 10.17 -13.12 4.70
CA ASP A 104 11.61 -13.00 4.97
C ASP A 104 11.99 -11.54 5.30
N LEU A 105 11.49 -10.59 4.52
CA LEU A 105 11.73 -9.18 4.76
C LEU A 105 11.13 -8.69 6.09
N LEU A 106 9.94 -9.16 6.44
CA LEU A 106 9.31 -8.89 7.73
C LEU A 106 10.18 -9.38 8.90
N ASN A 107 10.69 -10.62 8.82
CA ASN A 107 11.55 -11.19 9.86
C ASN A 107 12.82 -10.36 10.04
N LYS A 108 13.49 -9.99 8.94
CA LYS A 108 14.68 -9.12 8.99
C LYS A 108 14.40 -7.74 9.60
N ILE A 109 13.23 -7.16 9.33
CA ILE A 109 12.83 -5.89 9.98
C ILE A 109 12.68 -6.08 11.49
N ARG A 110 12.09 -7.20 11.93
CA ARG A 110 11.93 -7.51 13.36
C ARG A 110 13.28 -7.78 14.05
N GLU A 111 14.24 -8.41 13.38
CA GLU A 111 15.61 -8.55 13.89
C GLU A 111 16.27 -7.18 14.14
N VAL A 112 16.11 -6.23 13.21
CA VAL A 112 16.63 -4.87 13.38
C VAL A 112 15.90 -4.13 14.51
N GLU A 113 14.58 -4.27 14.62
CA GLU A 113 13.79 -3.70 15.71
C GLU A 113 14.24 -4.21 17.08
N GLU A 114 14.48 -5.52 17.23
CA GLU A 114 14.98 -6.13 18.46
C GLU A 114 16.39 -5.63 18.80
N LYS A 115 17.29 -5.62 17.81
CA LYS A 115 18.68 -5.16 17.95
C LYS A 115 18.78 -3.73 18.51
N TYR A 116 17.90 -2.83 18.09
CA TYR A 116 17.91 -1.43 18.52
C TYR A 116 16.87 -1.10 19.58
N SER A 117 16.02 -2.06 19.97
CA SER A 117 14.92 -1.87 20.92
C SER A 117 14.08 -0.63 20.58
N HIS A 118 13.80 -0.43 19.29
CA HIS A 118 13.12 0.76 18.79
C HIS A 118 12.03 0.36 17.80
N PRO A 119 10.78 0.78 18.04
CA PRO A 119 9.66 0.39 17.19
C PRO A 119 9.86 0.77 15.73
N ILE A 120 9.65 -0.18 14.83
CA ILE A 120 9.64 0.05 13.38
C ILE A 120 8.24 -0.21 12.84
N ALA A 121 7.62 0.82 12.27
CA ALA A 121 6.32 0.68 11.64
C ALA A 121 6.46 0.00 10.28
N ILE A 122 5.52 -0.88 9.96
CA ILE A 122 5.48 -1.58 8.66
C ILE A 122 4.16 -1.23 7.99
N LEU A 123 4.25 -0.69 6.79
CA LEU A 123 3.10 -0.31 5.97
C LEU A 123 2.95 -1.33 4.86
N GLY A 124 1.87 -2.12 4.92
CA GLY A 124 1.48 -2.99 3.82
C GLY A 124 0.69 -2.19 2.78
N ASP A 125 1.28 -2.01 1.61
CA ASP A 125 0.64 -1.31 0.49
C ASP A 125 0.00 -2.34 -0.45
N LEU A 126 -1.32 -2.42 -0.37
CA LEU A 126 -2.12 -3.33 -1.17
C LEU A 126 -2.29 -2.77 -2.58
N GLN A 127 -2.19 -3.64 -3.57
CA GLN A 127 -2.54 -3.29 -4.92
C GLN A 127 -4.05 -3.02 -4.97
N GLY A 128 -4.44 -1.79 -5.27
CA GLY A 128 -5.82 -1.46 -5.62
C GLY A 128 -6.27 -2.19 -6.89
N PRO A 129 -7.57 -2.14 -7.24
CA PRO A 129 -8.05 -2.73 -8.48
C PRO A 129 -7.31 -2.10 -9.67
N LYS A 130 -6.39 -2.85 -10.29
CA LYS A 130 -5.65 -2.40 -11.46
C LYS A 130 -6.54 -2.60 -12.68
N LEU A 131 -7.36 -1.61 -12.96
CA LEU A 131 -8.27 -1.60 -14.11
C LEU A 131 -7.44 -1.55 -15.39
N ARG A 132 -7.71 -2.47 -16.31
CA ARG A 132 -7.03 -2.55 -17.61
C ARG A 132 -8.06 -2.68 -18.70
N VAL A 133 -7.77 -2.12 -19.87
CA VAL A 133 -8.49 -2.45 -21.11
C VAL A 133 -7.99 -3.80 -21.64
N GLY A 134 -8.80 -4.44 -22.48
CA GLY A 134 -8.44 -5.66 -23.18
C GLY A 134 -7.36 -5.44 -24.25
N GLU A 135 -7.03 -6.53 -24.95
CA GLU A 135 -5.99 -6.52 -25.97
C GLU A 135 -6.45 -5.82 -27.24
N PHE A 136 -5.54 -5.10 -27.89
CA PHE A 136 -5.74 -4.59 -29.26
C PHE A 136 -5.31 -5.62 -30.30
N SER A 137 -5.88 -5.51 -31.50
CA SER A 137 -5.51 -6.33 -32.65
C SER A 137 -4.07 -6.07 -33.10
N ASN A 138 -3.62 -4.81 -32.98
CA ASN A 138 -2.24 -4.41 -33.16
C ASN A 138 -1.43 -4.62 -31.88
N SER A 139 -0.24 -5.23 -31.99
CA SER A 139 0.65 -5.51 -30.86
C SER A 139 1.20 -4.25 -30.20
N ASP A 140 1.33 -3.16 -30.95
CA ASP A 140 1.83 -1.87 -30.46
C ASP A 140 0.72 -0.98 -29.88
N GLY A 141 -0.52 -1.48 -29.85
CA GLY A 141 -1.71 -0.70 -29.51
C GLY A 141 -2.23 0.13 -30.68
N GLU A 142 -3.14 1.06 -30.38
CA GLU A 142 -3.74 1.95 -31.37
C GLU A 142 -3.52 3.41 -30.99
N ILE A 143 -3.26 4.23 -32.00
CA ILE A 143 -3.17 5.69 -31.85
C ILE A 143 -4.56 6.26 -32.11
N LEU A 144 -5.11 6.93 -31.10
CA LEU A 144 -6.40 7.59 -31.19
C LEU A 144 -6.23 9.03 -31.68
N GLU A 145 -7.24 9.55 -32.36
CA GLU A 145 -7.27 10.93 -32.82
C GLU A 145 -8.20 11.77 -31.95
N ARG A 146 -7.84 13.04 -31.74
CA ARG A 146 -8.69 13.96 -30.99
C ARG A 146 -10.03 14.16 -31.70
N GLY A 147 -11.12 14.03 -30.95
CA GLY A 147 -12.50 14.13 -31.44
C GLY A 147 -13.04 12.83 -32.02
N GLN A 148 -12.23 11.77 -32.10
CA GLN A 148 -12.67 10.46 -32.58
C GLN A 148 -13.69 9.84 -31.60
N ASN A 149 -14.67 9.12 -32.15
CA ASN A 149 -15.55 8.28 -31.36
C ASN A 149 -14.87 6.95 -31.04
N PHE A 150 -14.91 6.55 -29.78
CA PHE A 150 -14.28 5.34 -29.28
C PHE A 150 -15.20 4.63 -28.29
N ARG A 151 -15.39 3.32 -28.47
CA ARG A 151 -16.28 2.50 -27.65
C ARG A 151 -15.52 1.64 -26.65
N LEU A 152 -16.02 1.61 -25.43
CA LEU A 152 -15.61 0.66 -24.39
C LEU A 152 -16.74 -0.32 -24.16
N ASP A 153 -16.52 -1.61 -24.34
CA ASP A 153 -17.56 -2.63 -24.21
C ASP A 153 -17.12 -3.87 -23.44
N LEU A 154 -18.04 -4.81 -23.20
CA LEU A 154 -17.76 -6.09 -22.55
C LEU A 154 -17.41 -7.22 -23.54
N ASP A 155 -17.21 -6.91 -24.83
CA ASP A 155 -16.91 -7.93 -25.83
C ASP A 155 -15.43 -8.34 -25.74
N ASN A 156 -15.19 -9.64 -25.56
CA ASN A 156 -13.85 -10.24 -25.50
C ASN A 156 -13.07 -10.19 -26.83
N ALA A 157 -13.69 -9.72 -27.92
CA ALA A 157 -12.99 -9.48 -29.17
C ALA A 157 -11.83 -8.48 -29.00
N LYS A 158 -10.75 -8.69 -29.77
CA LYS A 158 -9.61 -7.76 -29.80
C LYS A 158 -10.05 -6.36 -30.23
N GLY A 159 -9.56 -5.35 -29.55
CA GLY A 159 -9.82 -3.94 -29.84
C GLY A 159 -9.19 -3.49 -31.16
N ASP A 160 -9.66 -2.36 -31.65
CA ASP A 160 -9.16 -1.66 -32.82
C ASP A 160 -9.22 -0.14 -32.57
N LYS A 161 -9.08 0.67 -33.61
CA LYS A 161 -9.14 2.13 -33.49
C LYS A 161 -10.46 2.65 -32.96
N ASN A 162 -11.56 1.91 -33.08
CA ASN A 162 -12.90 2.36 -32.77
C ASN A 162 -13.46 1.75 -31.48
N ARG A 163 -12.94 0.60 -31.04
CA ARG A 163 -13.40 -0.04 -29.80
C ARG A 163 -12.29 -0.77 -29.05
N VAL A 164 -12.46 -0.92 -27.74
CA VAL A 164 -11.72 -1.91 -26.95
C VAL A 164 -12.57 -2.45 -25.82
N MET A 165 -12.29 -3.68 -25.43
CA MET A 165 -12.90 -4.31 -24.27
C MET A 165 -12.50 -3.59 -22.98
N LEU A 166 -13.46 -3.38 -22.09
CA LEU A 166 -13.26 -2.97 -20.71
C LEU A 166 -13.86 -4.05 -19.80
N PRO A 167 -13.07 -4.99 -19.23
CA PRO A 167 -13.54 -6.12 -18.39
C PRO A 167 -14.11 -5.74 -17.02
N HIS A 168 -14.76 -4.58 -16.92
CA HIS A 168 -15.22 -3.97 -15.68
C HIS A 168 -16.64 -3.44 -15.86
N PRO A 169 -17.67 -4.32 -15.79
CA PRO A 169 -19.06 -3.90 -15.90
C PRO A 169 -19.41 -2.82 -14.86
N GLU A 170 -18.79 -2.87 -13.67
CA GLU A 170 -18.95 -1.88 -12.62
C GLU A 170 -18.59 -0.45 -13.05
N ILE A 171 -17.64 -0.28 -13.98
CA ILE A 171 -17.27 1.05 -14.52
C ILE A 171 -18.34 1.54 -15.48
N ILE A 172 -18.87 0.64 -16.32
CA ILE A 172 -19.93 0.97 -17.27
C ILE A 172 -21.19 1.38 -16.50
N GLU A 173 -21.55 0.63 -15.46
CA GLU A 173 -22.68 0.92 -14.59
C GLU A 173 -22.52 2.24 -13.83
N ALA A 174 -21.34 2.51 -13.27
CA ALA A 174 -21.05 3.74 -12.51
C ALA A 174 -20.83 4.99 -13.38
N SER A 175 -20.62 4.84 -14.70
CA SER A 175 -20.38 5.96 -15.60
C SER A 175 -21.67 6.66 -16.04
N GLU A 176 -21.59 7.99 -16.19
CA GLU A 176 -22.65 8.84 -16.71
C GLU A 176 -22.13 9.67 -17.89
N ILE A 177 -23.05 10.17 -18.73
CA ILE A 177 -22.71 11.01 -19.87
C ILE A 177 -22.00 12.28 -19.37
N GLY A 178 -20.85 12.59 -19.97
CA GLY A 178 -19.98 13.70 -19.58
C GLY A 178 -18.91 13.34 -18.55
N HIS A 179 -18.87 12.10 -18.04
CA HIS A 179 -17.74 11.64 -17.21
C HIS A 179 -16.46 11.52 -18.02
N ASN A 180 -15.33 11.74 -17.34
CA ASN A 180 -14.01 11.56 -17.91
C ASN A 180 -13.47 10.17 -17.52
N LEU A 181 -13.02 9.42 -18.51
CA LEU A 181 -12.25 8.20 -18.34
C LEU A 181 -10.80 8.48 -18.74
N LEU A 182 -9.88 8.22 -17.81
CA LEU A 182 -8.45 8.43 -17.99
C LEU A 182 -7.79 7.08 -18.26
N VAL A 183 -7.07 6.98 -19.37
CA VAL A 183 -6.34 5.78 -19.76
C VAL A 183 -4.85 6.10 -19.77
N ASP A 184 -4.03 5.11 -19.38
CA ASP A 184 -2.56 5.22 -19.30
C ASP A 184 -2.10 6.43 -18.46
N ASP A 185 -2.47 6.43 -17.17
CA ASP A 185 -2.15 7.49 -16.19
C ASP A 185 -2.53 8.91 -16.65
N GLY A 186 -3.57 9.01 -17.48
CA GLY A 186 -4.10 10.28 -17.97
C GLY A 186 -3.44 10.81 -19.25
N LYS A 187 -2.61 10.01 -19.93
CA LYS A 187 -2.13 10.35 -21.28
C LYS A 187 -3.30 10.45 -22.26
N VAL A 188 -4.24 9.52 -22.19
CA VAL A 188 -5.45 9.53 -23.00
C VAL A 188 -6.64 9.92 -22.11
N ARG A 189 -7.50 10.79 -22.63
CA ARG A 189 -8.75 11.16 -21.97
C ARG A 189 -9.93 10.94 -22.91
N LEU A 190 -10.88 10.16 -22.43
CA LEU A 190 -12.15 9.87 -23.08
C LEU A 190 -13.26 10.56 -22.30
N VAL A 191 -14.20 11.19 -23.01
CA VAL A 191 -15.41 11.77 -22.43
C VAL A 191 -16.59 10.91 -22.84
N VAL A 192 -17.34 10.40 -21.87
CA VAL A 192 -18.52 9.57 -22.15
C VAL A 192 -19.56 10.41 -22.89
N SER A 193 -19.88 10.01 -24.12
CA SER A 193 -20.88 10.64 -24.97
C SER A 193 -22.19 9.85 -25.03
N GLY A 194 -22.14 8.53 -24.76
CA GLY A 194 -23.31 7.65 -24.71
C GLY A 194 -23.09 6.43 -23.82
N LYS A 195 -24.19 5.81 -23.38
CA LYS A 195 -24.19 4.60 -22.54
C LYS A 195 -25.29 3.67 -23.00
N GLY A 196 -24.99 2.38 -23.05
CA GLY A 196 -25.97 1.32 -23.26
C GLY A 196 -25.72 0.11 -22.35
N GLU A 197 -26.40 -0.99 -22.64
CA GLU A 197 -26.23 -2.24 -21.89
C GLU A 197 -24.88 -2.88 -22.24
N GLY A 198 -23.92 -2.81 -21.32
CA GLY A 198 -22.59 -3.39 -21.50
C GLY A 198 -21.63 -2.61 -22.40
N TYR A 199 -21.91 -1.34 -22.70
CA TYR A 199 -20.97 -0.46 -23.41
C TYR A 199 -21.09 1.02 -23.04
N LEU A 200 -19.99 1.75 -23.26
CA LEU A 200 -19.88 3.20 -23.23
C LEU A 200 -19.35 3.70 -24.56
N ASP A 201 -20.07 4.64 -25.16
CA ASP A 201 -19.57 5.43 -26.28
C ASP A 201 -18.87 6.66 -25.71
N CYS A 202 -17.66 6.93 -26.19
CA CYS A 202 -16.84 8.04 -25.74
C CYS A 202 -16.31 8.85 -26.91
N THR A 203 -15.93 10.09 -26.63
CA THR A 203 -15.18 10.95 -27.55
C THR A 203 -13.80 11.20 -26.97
N VAL A 204 -12.76 11.07 -27.81
CA VAL A 204 -11.37 11.30 -27.41
C VAL A 204 -11.13 12.81 -27.27
N GLU A 205 -10.89 13.30 -26.04
CA GLU A 205 -10.55 14.71 -25.82
C GLU A 205 -9.03 14.94 -25.90
N ILE A 206 -8.25 14.00 -25.38
CA ILE A 206 -6.79 13.99 -25.39
C ILE A 206 -6.35 12.61 -25.92
N PRO A 207 -5.65 12.57 -27.07
CA PRO A 207 -5.08 11.34 -27.63
C PRO A 207 -3.75 10.95 -26.98
#